data_AF-A0A1V4TZT2-F1
#
_entry.id   AF-A0A1V4TZT2-F1
#
_cell.length_a   1.000
_cell.length_b   1.000
_cell.length_c   1.000
_cell.angle_alpha   90.00
_cell.angle_beta   90.00
_cell.angle_gamma   90.00
#
_symmetry.space_group_name_H-M   'P 1'
#
loop_
_entity.id
_entity.type
_entity.pdbx_description
1 polymer ?
#
loop_
_entity_poly.entity_id
_entity_poly.type
_entity_poly.pdbx_seq_one_letter_code
_entity_poly.pdbx_strand_id
1 'polypeptide(L)'
;MSSETIVTALFLIAAVVAAGVLISALFPAIHRTTSTFGAVSHEADVQIRTDIKIVNTYANATTAKIWLKNVGTARISKNELDQADVFIGKVGDFNRQSLGGLYDPVELGNNFWDQGETLSITIPQSYSSGDTAYFSIVLPNGVRRSEEFGVTIPP
;
A
#
# COMPACT_ATOMS: atom_id res chain seq x y z
N MET A 1 -10.30 53.21 45.96
CA MET A 1 -9.54 51.97 46.20
C MET A 1 -10.38 50.70 46.07
N SER A 2 -11.61 50.63 46.61
CA SER A 2 -12.44 49.39 46.53
C SER A 2 -12.97 49.02 45.14
N SER A 3 -13.15 49.98 44.23
CA SER A 3 -13.58 49.70 42.85
C SER A 3 -12.46 49.07 42.01
N GLU A 4 -11.21 49.46 42.27
CA GLU A 4 -10.02 48.99 41.56
C GLU A 4 -9.76 47.51 41.85
N THR A 5 -9.89 47.09 43.11
CA THR A 5 -9.73 45.69 43.54
C THR A 5 -10.79 44.77 42.94
N ILE A 6 -12.04 45.23 42.83
CA ILE A 6 -13.14 44.46 42.22
C ILE A 6 -12.87 44.25 40.72
N VAL A 7 -12.44 45.29 40.01
CA VAL A 7 -12.11 45.19 38.58
C VAL A 7 -10.94 44.24 38.35
N THR A 8 -9.88 44.32 39.16
CA THR A 8 -8.76 43.35 39.07
C THR A 8 -9.19 41.91 39.35
N ALA A 9 -10.10 41.68 40.30
CA ALA A 9 -10.60 40.33 40.61
C ALA A 9 -11.41 39.75 39.44
N LEU A 10 -12.25 40.57 38.81
CA LEU A 10 -13.03 40.20 37.62
C LEU A 10 -12.12 39.82 36.43
N PHE A 11 -11.06 40.60 36.18
CA PHE A 11 -10.09 40.28 35.14
C PHE A 11 -9.34 38.97 35.39
N LEU A 12 -9.03 38.69 36.67
CA LEU A 12 -8.33 37.45 37.05
C LEU A 12 -9.21 36.22 36.78
N ILE A 13 -10.49 36.29 37.13
CA ILE A 13 -11.46 35.21 36.83
C ILE A 13 -11.60 35.02 35.31
N ALA A 14 -11.75 36.11 34.56
CA ALA A 14 -11.85 36.05 33.10
C ALA A 14 -10.62 35.41 32.45
N ALA A 15 -9.41 35.74 32.92
CA ALA A 15 -8.16 35.17 32.41
C ALA A 15 -8.06 33.66 32.68
N VAL A 16 -8.45 33.19 33.87
CA VAL A 16 -8.42 31.76 34.22
C VAL A 16 -9.43 30.97 33.40
N VAL A 17 -10.65 31.50 33.22
CA VAL A 17 -11.68 30.86 32.39
C VAL A 17 -11.23 30.83 30.92
N ALA A 18 -10.66 31.91 30.42
CA ALA A 18 -10.12 31.96 29.05
C ALA A 18 -8.99 30.93 28.84
N ALA A 19 -8.09 30.78 29.80
CA ALA A 19 -7.05 29.75 29.75
C ALA A 19 -7.63 28.32 29.74
N GLY A 20 -8.65 28.06 30.56
CA GLY A 20 -9.34 26.77 30.58
C GLY A 20 -10.01 26.42 29.25
N VAL A 21 -10.70 27.39 28.63
CA VAL A 21 -11.32 27.22 27.31
C VAL A 21 -10.26 26.96 26.24
N LEU A 22 -9.16 27.74 26.23
CA LEU A 22 -8.07 27.57 25.29
C LEU A 22 -7.45 26.16 25.37
N ILE A 23 -7.16 25.69 26.59
CA ILE A 23 -6.65 24.34 26.85
C ILE A 23 -7.64 23.30 26.31
N SER A 24 -8.92 23.43 26.64
CA SER A 24 -9.96 22.47 26.20
C SER A 24 -10.11 22.39 24.68
N ALA A 25 -9.85 23.49 23.97
CA ALA A 25 -9.89 23.57 22.52
C ALA A 25 -8.60 23.05 21.86
N LEU A 26 -7.44 23.26 22.49
CA LEU A 26 -6.13 22.94 21.92
C LEU A 26 -5.71 21.48 22.14
N PHE A 27 -6.09 20.87 23.27
CA PHE A 27 -5.75 19.48 23.58
C PHE A 27 -6.19 18.48 22.49
N PRO A 28 -7.43 18.55 21.97
CA PRO A 28 -7.86 17.68 20.86
C PRO A 28 -7.01 17.85 19.60
N ALA A 29 -6.58 19.07 19.27
CA ALA A 29 -5.77 19.35 18.09
C ALA A 29 -4.36 18.76 18.21
N ILE A 30 -3.74 18.88 19.39
CA ILE A 30 -2.42 18.30 19.68
C ILE A 30 -2.47 16.78 19.60
N HIS A 31 -3.45 16.14 20.25
CA HIS A 31 -3.54 14.68 20.24
C HIS A 31 -3.81 14.10 18.85
N ARG A 32 -4.67 14.75 18.05
CA ARG A 32 -4.89 14.35 16.66
C ARG A 32 -3.60 14.46 15.83
N THR A 33 -2.84 15.52 16.05
CA THR A 33 -1.56 15.72 15.34
C THR A 33 -0.57 14.61 15.68
N THR A 34 -0.36 14.33 16.96
CA THR A 34 0.61 13.30 17.39
C THR A 34 0.24 11.90 16.89
N SER A 35 -1.04 11.53 16.92
CA SER A 35 -1.47 10.21 16.42
C SER A 35 -1.32 10.09 14.90
N THR A 36 -1.63 11.15 14.15
CA THR A 36 -1.46 11.16 12.70
C THR A 36 0.02 11.09 12.29
N PHE A 37 0.91 11.86 12.93
CA PHE A 37 2.33 11.84 12.60
C PHE A 37 2.98 10.48 12.86
N GLY A 38 2.59 9.79 13.94
CA GLY A 38 3.07 8.43 14.22
C GLY A 38 2.61 7.42 13.18
N ALA A 39 1.34 7.46 12.78
CA ALA A 39 0.78 6.55 11.78
C ALA A 39 1.42 6.75 10.40
N VAL A 40 1.55 8.00 9.94
CA VAL A 40 2.18 8.32 8.65
C VAL A 40 3.65 7.89 8.61
N SER A 41 4.37 8.06 9.72
CA SER A 41 5.77 7.61 9.80
C SER A 41 5.89 6.09 9.72
N HIS A 42 4.97 5.36 10.36
CA HIS A 42 4.95 3.90 10.32
C HIS A 42 4.57 3.36 8.93
N GLU A 43 3.55 3.95 8.30
CA GLU A 43 3.14 3.59 6.94
C GLU A 43 4.26 3.85 5.93
N ALA A 44 4.98 4.97 6.06
CA ALA A 44 6.13 5.29 5.22
C ALA A 44 7.30 4.30 5.42
N ASP A 45 7.60 3.91 6.67
CA ASP A 45 8.64 2.91 6.95
C ASP A 45 8.28 1.54 6.35
N VAL A 46 7.01 1.13 6.45
CA VAL A 46 6.52 -0.10 5.80
C VAL A 46 6.65 -0.01 4.28
N GLN A 47 6.26 1.11 3.67
CA GLN A 47 6.37 1.30 2.22
C GLN A 47 7.83 1.27 1.73
N ILE A 48 8.77 1.82 2.51
CA ILE A 48 10.21 1.79 2.20
C ILE A 48 10.76 0.37 2.33
N ARG A 49 10.29 -0.40 3.32
CA ARG A 49 10.76 -1.77 3.58
C ARG A 49 10.16 -2.79 2.65
N THR A 50 8.99 -2.53 2.06
CA THR A 50 8.37 -3.41 1.08
C THR A 50 8.91 -3.10 -0.31
N ASP A 51 9.55 -4.10 -0.91
CA ASP A 51 9.97 -4.01 -2.29
C ASP A 51 9.77 -5.37 -2.96
N ILE A 52 9.27 -5.33 -4.18
CA ILE A 52 8.98 -6.51 -5.00
C ILE A 52 9.68 -6.35 -6.34
N LYS A 53 10.18 -7.46 -6.87
CA LYS A 53 10.82 -7.49 -8.17
C LYS A 53 10.17 -8.54 -9.05
N ILE A 54 9.88 -8.18 -10.29
CA ILE A 54 9.47 -9.12 -11.34
C ILE A 54 10.76 -9.79 -11.83
N VAL A 55 10.87 -11.09 -11.62
CA VAL A 55 12.09 -11.86 -11.94
C VAL A 55 12.02 -12.37 -13.37
N ASN A 56 10.92 -13.04 -13.70
CA ASN A 56 10.68 -13.60 -15.02
C ASN A 56 9.22 -13.37 -15.42
N THR A 57 9.00 -13.20 -16.71
CA THR A 57 7.68 -13.14 -17.34
C THR A 57 7.63 -14.11 -18.50
N TYR A 58 6.50 -14.77 -18.66
CA TYR A 58 6.23 -15.69 -19.75
C TYR A 58 4.78 -15.51 -20.17
N ALA A 59 4.52 -15.27 -21.45
CA ALA A 59 3.16 -15.29 -21.99
C ALA A 59 3.07 -16.32 -23.12
N ASN A 60 2.01 -17.12 -23.05
CA ASN A 60 1.56 -18.02 -24.09
C ASN A 60 0.24 -17.47 -24.69
N ALA A 61 -0.29 -18.14 -25.70
CA ALA A 61 -1.53 -17.79 -26.40
C ALA A 61 -2.75 -17.61 -25.48
N THR A 62 -2.79 -18.28 -24.33
CA THR A 62 -3.95 -18.32 -23.42
C THR A 62 -3.65 -18.00 -21.95
N THR A 63 -2.37 -17.94 -21.58
CA THR A 63 -1.96 -17.74 -20.18
C THR A 63 -0.67 -16.92 -20.10
N ALA A 64 -0.61 -16.02 -19.12
CA ALA A 64 0.64 -15.38 -18.70
C ALA A 64 1.07 -15.92 -17.34
N LYS A 65 2.33 -16.34 -17.24
CA LYS A 65 3.01 -16.71 -16.00
C LYS A 65 4.03 -15.64 -15.64
N ILE A 66 3.92 -15.10 -14.45
CA ILE A 66 4.82 -14.07 -13.94
C ILE A 66 5.41 -14.57 -12.62
N TRP A 67 6.72 -14.45 -12.46
CA TRP A 67 7.40 -14.73 -11.21
C TRP A 67 7.77 -13.42 -10.53
N LEU A 68 7.26 -13.24 -9.32
CA LEU A 68 7.57 -12.13 -8.45
C LEU A 68 8.44 -12.62 -7.31
N LYS A 69 9.38 -11.79 -6.87
CA LYS A 69 10.20 -12.06 -5.69
C LYS A 69 10.07 -10.91 -4.71
N ASN A 70 9.85 -11.23 -3.45
CA ASN A 70 9.95 -10.23 -2.39
C ASN A 70 11.44 -9.94 -2.15
N VAL A 71 11.86 -8.73 -2.51
CA VAL A 71 13.24 -8.26 -2.30
C VAL A 71 13.34 -7.32 -1.10
N GLY A 72 12.20 -6.87 -0.59
CA GLY A 72 12.08 -6.07 0.62
C GLY A 72 12.31 -6.87 1.89
N THR A 73 12.38 -6.14 3.01
CA THR A 73 12.50 -6.71 4.36
C THR A 73 11.15 -6.88 5.05
N ALA A 74 10.09 -6.32 4.47
CA ALA A 74 8.73 -6.45 4.97
C ALA A 74 8.11 -7.78 4.52
N ARG A 75 7.56 -8.52 5.49
CA ARG A 75 6.67 -9.65 5.24
C ARG A 75 5.31 -9.15 4.78
N ILE A 76 4.72 -9.79 3.77
CA ILE A 76 3.38 -9.45 3.27
C ILE A 76 2.44 -10.60 3.63
N SER A 77 1.33 -10.33 4.32
CA SER A 77 0.37 -11.38 4.67
C SER A 77 -0.46 -11.79 3.46
N LYS A 78 -0.96 -13.03 3.46
CA LYS A 78 -1.87 -13.53 2.42
C LYS A 78 -3.09 -12.62 2.20
N ASN A 79 -3.67 -12.07 3.27
CA ASN A 79 -4.83 -11.19 3.17
C ASN A 79 -4.50 -9.87 2.44
N GLU A 80 -3.31 -9.32 2.66
CA GLU A 80 -2.84 -8.13 1.94
C GLU A 80 -2.53 -8.47 0.48
N LEU A 81 -2.03 -9.68 0.24
CA LEU A 81 -1.78 -10.20 -1.10
C LEU A 81 -3.09 -10.35 -1.89
N ASP A 82 -4.14 -10.88 -1.28
CA ASP A 82 -5.47 -11.04 -1.92
C ASP A 82 -6.13 -9.69 -2.24
N GLN A 83 -5.82 -8.64 -1.48
CA GLN A 83 -6.26 -7.27 -1.74
C GLN A 83 -5.40 -6.54 -2.77
N ALA A 84 -4.28 -7.12 -3.20
CA ALA A 84 -3.44 -6.51 -4.22
C ALA A 84 -4.15 -6.54 -5.58
N ASP A 85 -3.94 -5.48 -6.34
CA ASP A 85 -4.49 -5.31 -7.67
C ASP A 85 -3.43 -5.57 -8.72
N VAL A 86 -3.81 -6.38 -9.71
CA VAL A 86 -3.00 -6.68 -10.87
C VAL A 86 -3.68 -6.09 -12.10
N PHE A 87 -2.91 -5.38 -12.89
CA PHE A 87 -3.29 -4.84 -14.18
C PHE A 87 -2.52 -5.60 -15.24
N ILE A 88 -3.26 -6.24 -16.13
CA ILE A 88 -2.69 -7.02 -17.21
C ILE A 88 -3.48 -6.77 -18.48
N GLY A 89 -2.76 -6.69 -19.60
CA GLY A 89 -3.40 -6.53 -20.89
C GLY A 89 -2.43 -6.15 -21.98
N LYS A 90 -2.98 -5.79 -23.13
CA LYS A 90 -2.22 -5.24 -24.24
C LYS A 90 -1.97 -3.76 -23.98
N VAL A 91 -0.93 -3.20 -24.60
CA VAL A 91 -0.69 -1.76 -24.56
C VAL A 91 -1.92 -1.03 -25.10
N GLY A 92 -2.68 -0.37 -24.22
CA GLY A 92 -3.91 0.36 -24.54
C GLY A 92 -5.22 -0.31 -24.11
N ASP A 93 -5.21 -1.58 -23.69
CA ASP A 93 -6.38 -2.29 -23.15
C ASP A 93 -5.97 -3.12 -21.94
N PHE A 94 -6.24 -2.61 -20.73
CA PHE A 94 -5.84 -3.20 -19.47
C PHE A 94 -7.05 -3.65 -18.68
N ASN A 95 -7.00 -4.88 -18.17
CA ASN A 95 -8.01 -5.38 -17.24
C ASN A 95 -7.44 -5.38 -15.82
N ARG A 96 -8.27 -4.95 -14.86
CA ARG A 96 -7.96 -5.03 -13.42
C ARG A 96 -8.46 -6.36 -12.90
N GLN A 97 -7.57 -7.13 -12.29
CA GLN A 97 -7.91 -8.37 -11.60
C GLN A 97 -7.31 -8.34 -10.19
N SER A 98 -8.05 -8.86 -9.21
CA SER A 98 -7.50 -9.10 -7.88
C SER A 98 -6.47 -10.22 -7.98
N LEU A 99 -5.38 -10.09 -7.23
CA LEU A 99 -4.35 -11.12 -7.13
C LEU A 99 -4.88 -12.40 -6.45
N GLY A 100 -5.94 -12.29 -5.65
CA GLY A 100 -6.57 -13.41 -4.96
C GLY A 100 -7.01 -14.51 -5.93
N GLY A 101 -6.39 -15.69 -5.82
CA GLY A 101 -6.68 -16.86 -6.66
C GLY A 101 -5.90 -16.96 -7.97
N LEU A 102 -4.99 -16.02 -8.26
CA LEU A 102 -4.08 -16.08 -9.42
C LEU A 102 -2.70 -16.66 -9.08
N TYR A 103 -2.35 -16.74 -7.82
CA TYR A 103 -1.11 -17.32 -7.32
C TYR A 103 -1.37 -18.67 -6.64
N ASP A 104 -0.33 -19.51 -6.53
CA ASP A 104 -0.42 -20.77 -5.81
C ASP A 104 -0.22 -20.54 -4.28
N PRO A 105 -1.24 -20.75 -3.43
CA PRO A 105 -1.11 -20.56 -1.99
C PRO A 105 -0.15 -21.56 -1.32
N VAL A 106 0.22 -22.65 -1.99
CA VAL A 106 1.19 -23.63 -1.48
C VAL A 106 2.60 -23.01 -1.40
N GLU A 107 2.93 -22.08 -2.31
CA GLU A 107 4.22 -21.38 -2.32
C GLU A 107 4.41 -20.47 -1.11
N LEU A 108 3.31 -20.05 -0.46
CA LEU A 108 3.34 -19.18 0.71
C LEU A 108 3.57 -19.94 2.02
N GLY A 109 3.62 -21.27 2.05
CA GLY A 109 3.96 -22.14 3.20
C GLY A 109 3.31 -21.83 4.57
N ASN A 110 3.64 -20.69 5.16
CA ASN A 110 3.13 -20.09 6.38
C ASN A 110 2.02 -19.01 6.20
N ASN A 111 1.49 -18.81 4.98
CA ASN A 111 0.55 -17.72 4.60
C ASN A 111 1.14 -16.30 4.68
N PHE A 112 2.47 -16.19 4.71
CA PHE A 112 3.20 -14.93 4.58
C PHE A 112 4.13 -15.05 3.39
N TRP A 113 4.33 -13.92 2.70
CA TRP A 113 5.34 -13.81 1.67
C TRP A 113 6.57 -13.15 2.29
N ASP A 114 7.53 -13.99 2.67
CA ASP A 114 8.72 -13.59 3.38
C ASP A 114 9.82 -13.08 2.43
N GLN A 115 10.83 -12.41 3.01
CA GLN A 115 11.94 -11.88 2.25
C GLN A 115 12.67 -12.99 1.47
N GLY A 116 12.85 -12.79 0.17
CA GLY A 116 13.57 -13.70 -0.70
C GLY A 116 12.72 -14.83 -1.29
N GLU A 117 11.45 -14.95 -0.91
CA GLU A 117 10.53 -15.93 -1.49
C GLU A 117 10.04 -15.50 -2.86
N THR A 118 9.78 -16.49 -3.72
CA THR A 118 9.29 -16.27 -5.09
C THR A 118 7.86 -16.78 -5.18
N LEU A 119 6.99 -15.93 -5.71
CA LEU A 119 5.59 -16.23 -5.98
C LEU A 119 5.38 -16.32 -7.49
N SER A 120 4.77 -17.41 -7.95
CA SER A 120 4.32 -17.59 -9.31
C SER A 120 2.85 -17.20 -9.44
N ILE A 121 2.57 -16.31 -10.39
CA ILE A 121 1.21 -15.89 -10.73
C ILE A 121 0.90 -16.44 -12.12
N THR A 122 -0.22 -17.12 -12.25
CA THR A 122 -0.76 -17.55 -13.53
C THR A 122 -2.06 -16.82 -13.81
N ILE A 123 -2.08 -16.05 -14.90
CA ILE A 123 -3.24 -15.27 -15.30
C ILE A 123 -3.78 -15.78 -16.64
N PRO A 124 -5.07 -16.15 -16.73
CA PRO A 124 -5.70 -16.50 -18.00
C PRO A 124 -5.93 -15.21 -18.81
N GLN A 125 -5.15 -15.04 -19.88
CA GLN A 125 -5.25 -13.93 -20.82
C GLN A 125 -4.84 -14.41 -22.21
N SER A 126 -5.62 -14.02 -23.23
CA SER A 126 -5.35 -14.45 -24.60
C SER A 126 -4.46 -13.44 -25.31
N TYR A 127 -3.31 -13.89 -25.79
CA TYR A 127 -2.34 -13.07 -26.52
C TYR A 127 -2.14 -13.60 -27.94
N SER A 128 -1.89 -12.70 -28.88
CA SER A 128 -1.46 -13.06 -30.24
C SER A 128 0.07 -13.05 -30.34
N SER A 129 0.62 -13.83 -31.25
CA SER A 129 2.08 -13.87 -31.48
C SER A 129 2.57 -12.49 -31.91
N GLY A 130 3.57 -11.94 -31.21
CA GLY A 130 4.12 -10.61 -31.46
C GLY A 130 3.44 -9.46 -30.69
N ASP A 131 2.44 -9.74 -29.86
CA ASP A 131 1.86 -8.73 -28.96
C ASP A 131 2.84 -8.35 -27.84
N THR A 132 2.82 -7.09 -27.41
CA THR A 132 3.46 -6.63 -26.17
C THR A 132 2.46 -6.72 -25.03
N ALA A 133 2.75 -7.57 -24.05
CA ALA A 133 1.99 -7.67 -22.81
C ALA A 133 2.53 -6.67 -21.80
N TYR A 134 1.63 -5.96 -21.14
CA TYR A 134 1.94 -5.10 -20.00
C TYR A 134 1.43 -5.77 -18.74
N PHE A 135 2.29 -5.84 -17.72
CA PHE A 135 1.94 -6.32 -16.40
C PHE A 135 2.30 -5.26 -15.37
N SER A 136 1.34 -4.89 -14.53
CA SER A 136 1.57 -4.03 -13.37
C SER A 136 0.88 -4.59 -12.15
N ILE A 137 1.58 -4.59 -11.02
CA ILE A 137 1.05 -5.01 -9.72
C ILE A 137 1.10 -3.82 -8.76
N VAL A 138 0.05 -3.67 -7.97
CA VAL A 138 -0.08 -2.65 -6.93
C VAL A 138 -0.48 -3.34 -5.63
N LEU A 139 0.41 -3.28 -4.65
CA LEU A 139 0.16 -3.77 -3.30
C LEU A 139 -0.68 -2.75 -2.50
N PRO A 140 -1.44 -3.17 -1.48
CA PRO A 140 -2.25 -2.27 -0.65
C PRO A 140 -1.47 -1.15 0.04
N ASN A 141 -0.18 -1.39 0.30
CA ASN A 141 0.75 -0.40 0.85
C ASN A 141 1.24 0.65 -0.17
N GLY A 142 0.71 0.64 -1.40
CA GLY A 142 1.04 1.58 -2.46
C GLY A 142 2.32 1.27 -3.23
N VAL A 143 3.00 0.15 -2.95
CA VAL A 143 4.15 -0.28 -3.74
C VAL A 143 3.66 -0.84 -5.07
N ARG A 144 4.14 -0.22 -6.17
CA ARG A 144 3.82 -0.63 -7.54
C ARG A 144 5.05 -1.05 -8.33
N ARG A 145 4.89 -2.06 -9.17
CA ARG A 145 5.89 -2.46 -10.17
C ARG A 145 5.19 -2.79 -11.48
N SER A 146 5.80 -2.39 -12.57
CA SER A 146 5.31 -2.62 -13.92
C SER A 146 6.44 -3.11 -14.80
N GLU A 147 6.15 -4.05 -15.69
CA GLU A 147 7.05 -4.55 -16.72
C GLU A 147 6.28 -4.75 -18.02
N GLU A 148 6.95 -4.48 -19.12
CA GLU A 148 6.49 -4.77 -20.48
C GLU A 148 7.31 -5.92 -21.05
N PHE A 149 6.65 -6.90 -21.64
CA PHE A 149 7.33 -8.05 -22.22
C PHE A 149 6.66 -8.53 -23.50
N GLY A 150 7.46 -9.09 -24.40
CA GLY A 150 6.98 -9.64 -25.66
C GLY A 150 6.36 -11.03 -25.47
N VAL A 151 5.22 -11.27 -26.09
CA VAL A 151 4.59 -12.59 -26.15
C VAL A 151 5.34 -13.43 -27.18
N THR A 152 6.03 -14.48 -26.71
CA THR A 152 6.69 -15.46 -27.59
C THR A 152 5.91 -16.76 -27.54
N ILE A 153 5.14 -17.03 -28.59
CA ILE A 153 4.42 -18.30 -28.75
C ILE A 153 5.37 -19.26 -29.47
N PRO A 154 5.86 -20.34 -28.83
CA PRO A 154 6.65 -21.35 -29.53
C PRO A 154 5.78 -22.01 -30.63
N PRO A 155 6.38 -22.37 -31.78
CA PRO A 155 5.68 -22.93 -32.92
C PRO A 155 5.05 -24.30 -32.65
#